data_AF-R7UJG3-F1
#
_entry.id   AF-R7UJG3-F1
#
_cell.length_a   1.000
_cell.length_b   1.000
_cell.length_c   1.000
_cell.angle_alpha   90.00
_cell.angle_beta   90.00
_cell.angle_gamma   90.00
#
_symmetry.space_group_name_H-M   'P 1'
#
loop_
_entity.id
_entity.type
_entity.pdbx_description
1 polymer ?
#
loop_
_entity_poly.entity_id
_entity_poly.type
_entity_poly.pdbx_seq_one_letter_code
_entity_poly.pdbx_strand_id
1 'polypeptide(L)' 'ISDRFDFQPGRNTTQALVSVIDRISGAFKQGEVTISVLLDFQKTFDTVQQKIILSKL' A
#
# COMPACT_ATOMS: atom_id res chain seq x y z
N ILE A 1 3.32 -9.68 -8.04
CA ILE A 1 1.96 -9.29 -7.59
C ILE A 1 2.00 -7.79 -7.41
N SER A 2 1.08 -7.02 -7.99
CA SER A 2 1.03 -5.56 -7.76
C SER A 2 0.55 -5.31 -6.33
N ASP A 3 1.20 -4.40 -5.60
CA ASP A 3 0.90 -4.08 -4.20
C ASP A 3 -0.13 -2.94 -4.05
N ARG A 4 -0.75 -2.49 -5.16
CA ARG A 4 -1.83 -1.48 -5.14
C ARG A 4 -3.21 -2.14 -5.08
N PHE A 5 -3.95 -1.90 -4.00
CA PHE A 5 -5.25 -2.55 -3.75
C PHE A 5 -6.44 -1.61 -3.90
N ASP A 6 -6.19 -0.30 -3.93
CA ASP A 6 -7.15 0.78 -4.08
C ASP A 6 -7.40 1.13 -5.55
N PHE A 7 -8.62 1.61 -5.84
CA PHE A 7 -9.06 2.13 -7.15
C PHE A 7 -8.75 1.19 -8.34
N GLN A 8 -8.78 -0.13 -8.13
CA GLN A 8 -8.59 -1.14 -9.17
C GLN A 8 -9.79 -2.10 -9.23
N PRO A 9 -10.36 -2.37 -10.42
CA PRO A 9 -11.39 -3.39 -10.58
C PRO A 9 -10.92 -4.76 -10.09
N GLY A 10 -11.80 -5.47 -9.37
CA GLY A 10 -11.49 -6.82 -8.87
C GLY A 10 -10.52 -6.87 -7.67
N ARG A 11 -10.15 -5.72 -7.09
CA ARG A 11 -9.36 -5.64 -5.87
C ARG A 11 -10.14 -5.03 -4.71
N ASN A 12 -9.85 -5.50 -3.49
CA ASN A 12 -10.51 -5.01 -2.28
C ASN A 12 -9.54 -4.91 -1.09
N THR A 13 -10.02 -4.29 -0.02
CA THR A 13 -9.24 -4.05 1.22
C THR A 13 -8.84 -5.34 1.93
N THR A 14 -9.62 -6.41 1.81
CA THR A 14 -9.29 -7.72 2.39
C THR A 14 -8.01 -8.28 1.76
N GLN A 15 -7.81 -8.13 0.46
CA GLN A 15 -6.60 -8.60 -0.21
C GLN A 15 -5.35 -7.84 0.27
N ALA A 16 -5.47 -6.55 0.58
CA ALA A 16 -4.37 -5.77 1.18
C ALA A 16 -3.98 -6.33 2.55
N LEU A 17 -4.99 -6.64 3.39
CA LEU A 17 -4.76 -7.22 4.71
C LEU A 17 -4.12 -8.61 4.64
N VAL A 18 -4.63 -9.48 3.75
CA VAL A 18 -4.05 -10.80 3.51
C VAL A 18 -2.58 -10.69 3.10
N SER A 19 -2.25 -9.76 2.20
CA SER A 19 -0.86 -9.55 1.77
C SER A 19 0.08 -9.16 2.91
N VAL A 20 -0.37 -8.34 3.86
CA VAL A 20 0.42 -7.98 5.05
C VAL A 20 0.58 -9.18 5.98
N ILE A 21 -0.50 -9.92 6.23
CA ILE A 21 -0.49 -11.11 7.09
C ILE A 21 0.44 -12.18 6.52
N ASP A 22 0.41 -12.41 5.20
CA ASP A 22 1.26 -13.38 4.52
C ASP A 22 2.74 -13.03 4.69
N ARG A 23 3.08 -11.74 4.59
CA ARG A 23 4.46 -11.26 4.76
C ARG A 23 4.96 -11.41 6.19
N ILE A 24 4.13 -11.04 7.18
CA ILE A 24 4.45 -11.24 8.60
C ILE A 24 4.61 -12.73 8.91
N SER A 25 3.70 -13.57 8.41
CA SER A 25 3.73 -15.01 8.64
C SER A 25 4.97 -15.66 8.00
N GLY A 26 5.38 -15.19 6.83
CA GLY A 26 6.59 -15.64 6.14
C GLY A 26 7.87 -15.31 6.91
N ALA A 27 8.00 -14.07 7.38
CA ALA A 27 9.14 -13.63 8.20
C ALA A 27 9.19 -14.37 9.53
N PHE A 28 8.03 -14.55 10.19
CA PHE A 28 7.93 -15.30 11.45
C PHE A 28 8.45 -16.74 11.30
N LYS A 29 8.06 -17.44 10.23
CA LYS A 29 8.52 -18.81 9.93
C LYS A 29 10.02 -18.91 9.70
N GLN A 30 10.66 -17.81 9.29
CA GLN A 30 12.10 -17.73 9.01
C GLN A 30 12.91 -17.23 10.22
N GLY A 31 12.25 -16.93 11.34
CA GLY A 31 12.90 -16.33 12.51
C GLY A 31 13.33 -14.88 12.28
N GLU A 32 12.77 -14.20 11.29
CA GLU A 32 13.07 -12.81 10.94
C GLU A 32 12.18 -11.82 11.69
N VAL A 33 12.65 -10.57 11.79
CA VAL A 33 11.88 -9.46 12.35
C VAL A 33 11.15 -8.71 11.24
N THR A 34 9.87 -8.42 11.44
CA THR A 34 9.10 -7.54 10.55
C THR A 34 8.95 -6.15 11.17
N ILE A 35 9.18 -5.11 10.36
CA ILE A 35 8.93 -3.71 10.73
C ILE A 35 7.87 -3.15 9.78
N SER A 36 6.84 -2.51 10.35
CA SER A 36 5.80 -1.83 9.58
C SER A 36 5.97 -0.31 9.68
N VAL A 37 5.91 0.38 8.55
CA VAL A 37 5.89 1.85 8.48
C VAL A 37 4.52 2.26 7.93
N LEU A 38 3.70 2.87 8.79
CA LEU A 38 2.38 3.38 8.40
C LEU A 38 2.51 4.86 8.04
N LEU A 39 2.13 5.20 6.81
CA LEU A 39 2.16 6.55 6.28
C LEU A 39 0.73 6.97 5.93
N ASP A 40 0.37 8.20 6.31
CA ASP A 40 -0.89 8.81 5.91
C ASP A 40 -0.63 10.25 5.43
N PHE A 41 -1.29 10.62 4.33
CA PHE A 41 -1.14 11.94 3.73
C PHE A 41 -2.34 12.79 4.11
N GLN A 42 -2.08 13.93 4.73
CA GLN A 42 -3.15 14.88 5.05
C GLN A 42 -3.63 15.57 3.76
N LYS A 43 -4.95 15.51 3.50
CA LYS A 43 -5.61 16.23 2.39
C LYS A 43 -4.93 16.01 1.03
N THR A 44 -4.67 14.76 0.68
CA THR A 44 -3.86 14.37 -0.50
C THR A 44 -4.33 14.99 -1.81
N PHE A 45 -5.65 15.11 -2.03
CA PHE A 45 -6.20 15.70 -3.25
C PHE A 45 -6.07 17.23 -3.30
N ASP A 46 -6.09 17.90 -2.15
CA ASP A 46 -5.92 19.36 -2.08
C ASP A 46 -4.44 19.76 -2.18
N THR A 47 -3.55 18.88 -1.69
CA THR A 47 -2.13 19.19 -1.48
C THR A 47 -1.24 18.76 -2.65
N VAL A 48 -1.76 17.91 -3.55
CA VAL A 48 -0.98 17.46 -4.71
C VAL A 48 -0.77 18.60 -5.70
N GLN A 49 0.48 18.80 -6.14
CA GLN A 49 0.80 19.88 -7.07
C GLN A 49 0.31 19.54 -8.49
N GLN A 50 -0.48 20.43 -9.09
CA GLN A 50 -1.07 20.23 -10.42
C GLN A 50 -0.02 19.96 -11.51
N LYS A 51 1.14 20.63 -11.45
CA LYS A 51 2.27 20.38 -12.37
C LYS A 51 2.74 18.92 -12.34
N ILE A 52 2.75 18.30 -11.15
CA ILE A 52 3.15 16.91 -10.98
C ILE A 52 2.08 15.98 -11.59
N ILE A 53 0.80 16.25 -11.36
CA ILE A 53 -0.29 15.47 -11.98
C ILE A 53 -0.19 15.53 -13.50
N LEU A 54 -0.09 16.72 -14.09
CA LEU A 54 -0.04 16.91 -15.54
C LEU A 54 1.18 16.22 -16.18
N SER A 55 2.29 16.09 -15.45
CA SER A 55 3.47 15.37 -15.94
C SER A 55 3.36 13.83 -15.87
N LYS A 56 2.37 13.32 -15.13
CA LYS A 56 2.15 11.88 -14.88
C LYS A 56 0.93 11.31 -15.62
N LEU A 57 0.12 12.18 -16.21
CA LEU A 57 -0.89 11.82 -17.21
C LEU A 57 -0.21 11.53 -18.55
#